data_AF-A0AAQ2G674-F1
#
_entry.id   AF-A0AAQ2G674-F1
#
_cell.length_a   1.000
_cell.length_b   1.000
_cell.length_c   1.000
_cell.angle_alpha   90.00
_cell.angle_beta   90.00
_cell.angle_gamma   90.00
#
_symmetry.space_group_name_H-M   'P 1'
#
loop_
_entity.id
_entity.type
_entity.pdbx_description
1 polymer ?
#
loop_
_entity_poly.entity_id
_entity_poly.type
_entity_poly.pdbx_seq_one_letter_code
_entity_poly.pdbx_strand_id
1 'polypeptide(L)'
;MSTTAETTIAAPRSRRLDPKYTRDGGGRGNFEMLAWLFMRISGVFLVVLIAVHLTTNLLVGDGIHAIDFGFVAGKWAHPLWQFWDLALLWLAMLHGANGVRTNINDYT
;
A
#
# COMPACT_ATOMS: atom_id res chain seq x y z
N MET A 1 53.37 7.13 -41.48
CA MET A 1 52.06 7.76 -41.78
C MET A 1 51.23 7.65 -40.52
N SER A 2 51.07 8.76 -39.79
CA SER A 2 50.43 8.80 -38.47
C SER A 2 48.94 9.04 -38.65
N THR A 3 48.11 8.04 -38.36
CA THR A 3 46.65 8.14 -38.44
C THR A 3 46.15 8.95 -37.25
N THR A 4 45.85 10.22 -37.45
CA THR A 4 45.13 11.05 -36.48
C THR A 4 43.74 10.45 -36.29
N ALA A 5 43.48 9.88 -35.11
CA ALA A 5 42.14 9.51 -34.68
C ALA A 5 41.34 10.81 -34.48
N GLU A 6 40.52 11.18 -35.46
CA GLU A 6 39.54 12.25 -35.27
C GLU A 6 38.60 11.86 -34.13
N THR A 7 38.63 12.66 -33.07
CA THR A 7 37.61 12.61 -32.02
C THR A 7 36.34 13.23 -32.61
N THR A 8 35.48 12.39 -33.19
CA THR A 8 34.16 12.85 -33.68
C THR A 8 33.32 13.26 -32.48
N ILE A 9 33.28 14.56 -32.17
CA ILE A 9 32.41 15.14 -31.14
C ILE A 9 30.97 15.06 -31.65
N ALA A 10 30.17 14.17 -31.05
CA ALA A 10 28.76 14.02 -31.40
C ALA A 10 28.02 15.34 -31.20
N ALA A 11 27.31 15.81 -32.24
CA ALA A 11 26.57 17.07 -32.19
C ALA A 11 25.53 17.03 -31.03
N PRO A 12 25.37 18.13 -30.26
CA PRO A 12 24.55 18.20 -29.03
C PRO A 12 23.04 17.94 -29.23
N ARG A 13 22.63 17.69 -30.47
CA ARG A 13 21.25 17.47 -30.91
C ARG A 13 21.08 16.19 -31.73
N SER A 14 22.08 15.31 -31.73
CA SER A 14 21.86 13.95 -32.24
C SER A 14 20.83 13.30 -31.32
N ARG A 15 19.67 12.95 -31.88
CA ARG A 15 18.55 12.29 -31.17
C ARG A 15 18.87 10.84 -30.80
N ARG A 16 20.16 10.53 -30.62
CA ARG A 16 20.64 9.23 -30.20
C ARG A 16 20.61 9.27 -28.67
N LEU A 17 19.50 8.84 -28.09
CA LEU A 17 19.42 8.57 -26.66
C LEU A 17 20.52 7.54 -26.36
N ASP A 18 21.46 7.93 -25.50
CA ASP A 18 22.43 7.00 -24.93
C ASP A 18 21.63 5.84 -24.31
N PRO A 19 21.95 4.56 -24.57
CA PRO A 19 21.28 3.40 -23.98
C PRO A 19 21.14 3.49 -22.44
N LYS A 20 21.97 4.30 -21.78
CA LYS A 20 21.84 4.62 -20.35
C LYS A 20 20.51 5.32 -19.99
N TYR A 21 19.89 6.03 -20.92
CA TYR A 21 18.61 6.75 -20.74
C TYR A 21 17.44 6.08 -21.46
N THR A 22 17.64 4.95 -22.15
CA THR A 22 16.52 4.12 -22.55
C THR A 22 15.98 3.44 -21.30
N ARG A 23 15.10 4.14 -20.58
CA ARG A 23 14.19 3.50 -19.64
C ARG A 23 13.32 2.58 -20.48
N ASP A 24 13.67 1.29 -20.50
CA ASP A 24 12.72 0.25 -20.87
C ASP A 24 11.53 0.44 -19.94
N GLY A 25 10.51 1.15 -20.43
CA GLY A 25 9.20 1.26 -19.80
C GLY A 25 8.53 -0.08 -19.94
N GLY A 26 9.12 -1.09 -19.30
CA GLY A 26 8.70 -2.47 -19.37
C GLY A 26 7.22 -2.50 -19.04
N GLY A 27 6.42 -2.93 -19.99
CA GLY A 27 4.97 -3.06 -19.88
C GLY A 27 4.62 -4.05 -18.77
N ARG A 28 4.69 -3.60 -17.52
CA ARG A 28 4.06 -4.24 -16.38
C ARG A 28 2.69 -3.60 -16.29
N GLY A 29 1.64 -4.42 -16.37
CA GLY A 29 0.27 -3.93 -16.37
C GLY A 29 -0.04 -2.99 -15.20
N ASN A 30 -1.25 -2.41 -15.19
CA ASN A 30 -1.71 -1.41 -14.22
C ASN A 30 -1.71 -1.86 -12.74
N PHE A 31 -1.10 -3.00 -12.39
CA PHE A 31 -0.99 -3.54 -11.05
C PHE A 31 -0.31 -2.58 -10.07
N GLU A 32 0.79 -1.91 -10.45
CA GLU A 32 1.44 -0.94 -9.56
C GLU A 32 0.55 0.26 -9.27
N MET A 33 -0.17 0.75 -10.29
CA MET A 33 -1.16 1.82 -10.12
C MET A 33 -2.34 1.37 -9.25
N LEU A 34 -2.86 0.16 -9.45
CA LEU A 34 -3.94 -0.41 -8.65
C LEU A 34 -3.53 -0.63 -7.20
N ALA A 35 -2.34 -1.18 -6.96
CA ALA A 35 -1.77 -1.35 -5.62
C ALA A 35 -1.55 0.00 -4.94
N TRP A 36 -1.03 0.99 -5.67
CA TRP A 36 -0.88 2.35 -5.17
C TRP A 36 -2.23 2.95 -4.76
N LEU A 37 -3.25 2.85 -5.62
CA LEU A 37 -4.59 3.38 -5.37
C LEU A 37 -5.24 2.67 -4.17
N PHE A 38 -5.13 1.34 -4.13
CA PHE A 38 -5.59 0.52 -3.02
C PHE A 38 -5.00 1.00 -1.70
N MET A 39 -3.69 1.24 -1.61
CA MET A 39 -3.05 1.72 -0.37
C MET A 39 -3.63 3.05 0.14
N ARG A 40 -3.99 3.98 -0.76
CA ARG A 40 -4.54 5.30 -0.36
C ARG A 40 -5.97 5.14 0.13
N ILE A 41 -6.79 4.48 -0.67
CA ILE A 41 -8.21 4.31 -0.37
C ILE A 41 -8.38 3.47 0.89
N SER A 42 -7.72 2.31 0.98
CA SER A 42 -7.78 1.44 2.17
C SER A 42 -7.27 2.13 3.43
N GLY A 43 -6.24 2.98 3.34
CA GLY A 43 -5.74 3.75 4.48
C GLY A 43 -6.81 4.67 5.07
N VAL A 44 -7.54 5.41 4.23
CA VAL A 44 -8.63 6.30 4.68
C VAL A 44 -9.75 5.51 5.33
N PHE A 45 -10.18 4.38 4.73
CA PHE A 45 -11.18 3.51 5.34
C PHE A 45 -10.70 2.94 6.68
N LEU A 46 -9.43 2.51 6.76
CA LEU A 46 -8.86 1.94 7.98
C LEU A 46 -8.86 2.92 9.14
N VAL A 47 -8.59 4.21 8.91
CA VAL A 47 -8.65 5.23 9.97
C VAL A 47 -10.04 5.28 10.61
N VAL A 48 -11.10 5.24 9.80
CA VAL A 48 -12.47 5.25 10.32
C VAL A 48 -12.81 3.92 10.99
N LEU A 49 -12.49 2.80 10.34
CA LEU A 49 -12.79 1.45 10.85
C LEU A 49 -12.14 1.21 12.21
N ILE A 50 -10.86 1.58 12.36
CA ILE A 50 -10.13 1.39 13.60
C ILE A 50 -10.59 2.37 14.69
N ALA A 51 -10.92 3.62 14.34
CA ALA A 51 -11.39 4.60 15.33
C ALA A 51 -12.70 4.14 15.99
N VAL A 52 -13.67 3.67 15.21
CA VAL A 52 -14.92 3.10 15.75
C VAL A 52 -14.63 1.83 16.55
N HIS A 53 -13.78 0.94 16.04
CA HIS A 53 -13.44 -0.30 16.74
C HIS A 53 -12.78 -0.03 18.10
N LEU A 54 -11.81 0.88 18.17
CA LEU A 54 -11.19 1.26 19.44
C LEU A 54 -12.20 1.97 20.36
N THR A 55 -13.03 2.85 19.83
CA THR A 55 -14.01 3.57 20.65
C THR A 55 -15.02 2.62 21.30
N THR A 56 -15.57 1.68 20.53
CA THR A 56 -16.63 0.78 21.02
C THR A 56 -16.12 -0.30 21.96
N ASN A 57 -14.86 -0.75 21.80
CA ASN A 57 -14.29 -1.78 22.67
C ASN A 57 -13.52 -1.19 23.86
N LEU A 58 -12.90 -0.01 23.74
CA LEU A 58 -12.01 0.55 24.78
C LEU A 58 -12.56 1.80 25.48
N LEU A 59 -13.24 2.70 24.76
CA LEU A 59 -13.57 4.04 25.28
C LEU A 59 -15.00 4.17 25.83
N VAL A 60 -15.90 3.26 25.46
CA VAL A 60 -17.32 3.28 25.87
C VAL A 60 -17.59 2.17 26.89
N GLY A 61 -18.40 2.47 27.91
CA GLY A 61 -18.71 1.52 29.00
C GLY A 61 -17.60 1.43 30.05
N ASP A 62 -17.38 0.25 30.62
CA ASP A 62 -16.28 -0.02 31.56
C ASP A 62 -14.93 -0.32 30.85
N GLY A 63 -14.84 0.00 29.55
CA GLY A 63 -13.64 -0.21 28.73
C GLY A 63 -13.22 -1.68 28.66
N ILE A 64 -11.91 -1.95 28.78
CA ILE A 64 -11.36 -3.32 28.70
C ILE A 64 -11.95 -4.28 29.75
N HIS A 65 -12.43 -3.77 30.88
CA HIS A 65 -12.92 -4.59 31.98
C HIS A 65 -14.30 -5.20 31.68
N ALA A 66 -15.03 -4.65 30.71
CA ALA A 66 -16.30 -5.19 30.23
C ALA A 66 -16.15 -6.17 29.05
N ILE A 67 -14.94 -6.37 28.52
CA ILE A 67 -14.73 -7.27 27.39
C ILE A 67 -14.70 -8.72 27.89
N ASP A 68 -15.86 -9.37 27.85
CA ASP A 68 -16.01 -10.80 28.12
C ASP A 68 -16.66 -11.54 26.93
N PHE A 69 -16.87 -12.86 27.07
CA PHE A 69 -17.51 -13.65 26.03
C PHE A 69 -18.94 -13.17 25.72
N GLY A 70 -19.69 -12.72 26.72
CA GLY A 70 -21.06 -12.23 26.57
C GLY A 70 -21.12 -10.95 25.74
N PHE A 71 -20.18 -10.03 25.98
CA PHE A 71 -20.00 -8.81 25.20
C PHE A 71 -19.68 -9.13 23.73
N VAL A 72 -18.71 -10.02 23.48
CA VAL A 72 -18.34 -10.40 22.11
C VAL A 72 -19.50 -11.09 21.39
N ALA A 73 -20.17 -12.03 22.07
CA ALA A 73 -21.32 -12.74 21.51
C ALA A 73 -22.49 -11.79 21.22
N GLY A 74 -22.78 -10.84 22.12
CA GLY A 74 -23.81 -9.83 21.91
C GLY A 74 -23.50 -8.88 20.76
N LYS A 75 -22.23 -8.44 20.65
CA LYS A 75 -21.77 -7.62 19.52
C LYS A 75 -21.89 -8.38 18.19
N TRP A 76 -21.45 -9.64 18.16
CA TRP A 76 -21.49 -10.48 16.97
C TRP A 76 -22.89 -11.00 16.63
N ALA A 77 -23.87 -10.90 17.52
CA ALA A 77 -25.26 -11.20 17.18
C ALA A 77 -25.83 -10.21 16.14
N HIS A 78 -25.25 -9.02 16.02
CA HIS A 78 -25.70 -8.00 15.07
C HIS A 78 -24.83 -8.00 13.80
N PRO A 79 -25.43 -8.14 12.60
CA PRO A 79 -24.68 -8.35 11.35
C PRO A 79 -23.77 -7.17 10.98
N LEU A 80 -24.12 -5.93 11.35
CA LEU A 80 -23.28 -4.76 11.11
C LEU A 80 -21.87 -4.91 11.72
N TRP A 81 -21.76 -5.46 12.94
CA TRP A 81 -20.45 -5.64 13.60
C TRP A 81 -19.64 -6.77 12.98
N GLN A 82 -20.31 -7.83 12.50
CA GLN A 82 -19.64 -8.91 11.77
C GLN A 82 -18.97 -8.37 10.50
N PHE A 83 -19.70 -7.60 9.68
CA PHE A 83 -19.13 -6.98 8.48
C PHE A 83 -18.07 -5.94 8.81
N TRP A 84 -18.26 -5.16 9.89
CA TRP A 84 -17.29 -4.15 10.32
C TRP A 84 -15.94 -4.77 10.73
N ASP A 85 -15.97 -5.73 11.66
CA ASP A 85 -14.76 -6.39 12.15
C ASP A 85 -14.10 -7.21 11.03
N LEU A 86 -14.89 -7.85 10.13
CA LEU A 86 -14.36 -8.55 8.96
C LEU A 86 -13.70 -7.59 7.95
N ALA A 87 -14.32 -6.45 7.64
CA ALA A 87 -13.77 -5.46 6.74
C ALA A 87 -12.47 -4.86 7.31
N LEU A 88 -12.45 -4.55 8.61
CA LEU A 88 -11.24 -4.09 9.31
C LEU A 88 -10.12 -5.13 9.19
N LEU A 89 -10.41 -6.41 9.46
CA LEU A 89 -9.44 -7.51 9.36
C LEU A 89 -8.84 -7.62 7.96
N TRP A 90 -9.68 -7.73 6.93
CA TRP A 90 -9.22 -7.90 5.56
C TRP A 90 -8.44 -6.69 5.05
N LEU A 91 -8.96 -5.48 5.26
CA LEU A 91 -8.28 -4.27 4.82
C LEU A 91 -6.96 -4.07 5.57
N ALA A 92 -6.90 -4.34 6.88
CA ALA A 92 -5.68 -4.18 7.66
C ALA A 92 -4.59 -5.16 7.20
N MET A 93 -4.95 -6.43 6.97
CA MET A 93 -4.01 -7.44 6.48
C MET A 93 -3.50 -7.14 5.08
N LEU A 94 -4.40 -6.83 4.14
CA LEU A 94 -4.02 -6.53 2.76
C LEU A 94 -3.22 -5.22 2.65
N HIS A 95 -3.59 -4.19 3.41
CA HIS A 95 -2.86 -2.93 3.46
C HIS A 95 -1.47 -3.12 4.08
N GLY A 96 -1.39 -3.84 5.22
CA GLY A 96 -0.13 -4.14 5.89
C GLY A 96 0.82 -4.96 5.01
N ALA A 97 0.33 -6.03 4.39
CA ALA A 97 1.14 -6.89 3.52
C ALA A 97 1.66 -6.14 2.28
N ASN A 98 0.82 -5.30 1.64
CA ASN A 98 1.25 -4.47 0.51
C ASN A 98 2.26 -3.39 0.93
N GLY A 99 2.11 -2.82 2.13
CA GLY A 99 3.10 -1.90 2.71
C GLY A 99 4.44 -2.59 2.93
N VAL A 100 4.44 -3.77 3.55
CA VAL A 100 5.65 -4.57 3.78
C VAL A 100 6.33 -4.94 2.46
N ARG A 101 5.57 -5.32 1.42
CA ARG A 101 6.12 -5.56 0.07
C ARG A 101 6.88 -4.33 -0.44
N THR A 102 6.35 -3.13 -0.22
CA THR A 102 7.00 -1.89 -0.66
C THR A 102 8.31 -1.69 0.11
N ASN A 103 8.30 -1.85 1.44
CA ASN A 103 9.52 -1.79 2.24
C ASN A 103 10.57 -2.80 1.79
N ILE A 104 10.19 -4.06 1.53
CA ILE A 104 11.13 -5.08 1.05
C ILE A 104 11.79 -4.62 -0.25
N ASN A 105 11.01 -4.17 -1.24
CA ASN A 105 11.56 -3.68 -2.50
C ASN A 105 12.50 -2.47 -2.36
N ASP A 106 12.36 -1.68 -1.29
CA ASP A 106 13.20 -0.51 -1.03
C ASP A 106 14.49 -0.86 -0.26
N TYR A 107 14.50 -1.98 0.47
CA TYR A 107 15.63 -2.40 1.31
C TYR A 107 16.38 -3.66 0.81
N THR A 108 15.90 -4.32 -0.25
CA THR A 108 16.57 -5.46 -0.91
C THR A 108 16.89 -5.13 -2.36
#